data_AF-A0A957NAJ2-F1
#
_entry.id   AF-A0A957NAJ2-F1
#
_cell.length_a   1.000
_cell.length_b   1.000
_cell.length_c   1.000
_cell.angle_alpha   90.00
_cell.angle_beta   90.00
_cell.angle_gamma   90.00
#
_symmetry.space_group_name_H-M   'P 1'
#
loop_
_entity.id
_entity.type
_entity.pdbx_description
1 polymer ?
#
loop_
_entity_poly.entity_id
_entity_poly.type
_entity_poly.pdbx_seq_one_letter_code
_entity_poly.pdbx_strand_id
1 'polypeptide(L)'
;MDEDTRTLAIINSKGTLDMAYPGLVLANAARMMGIEVKMFFTFWGMDIINKKKSDHLKVSPVSTPSMGMPTMVAGLPGVTDMATTMMKREIEKLDMPPVHEFLEMIHDAGAELYACKMSVDMMKLTEADLVDEVDEIVGAMEFLEMTEGAQILFI
;
A
#
# COMPACT_ATOMS: atom_id res chain seq x y z
N MET A 1 -18.35 -30.02 -2.50
CA MET A 1 -16.98 -29.73 -2.03
C MET A 1 -16.70 -28.36 -2.57
N ASP A 2 -17.06 -27.34 -1.79
CA ASP A 2 -16.78 -25.95 -2.14
C ASP A 2 -15.26 -25.79 -2.27
N GLU A 3 -14.81 -25.19 -3.36
CA GLU A 3 -13.41 -24.81 -3.52
C GLU A 3 -13.07 -23.85 -2.37
N ASP A 4 -12.18 -24.31 -1.49
CA ASP A 4 -11.61 -23.54 -0.39
C ASP A 4 -11.06 -22.23 -0.98
N THR A 5 -11.83 -21.15 -0.86
CA THR A 5 -11.51 -19.88 -1.54
C THR A 5 -10.30 -19.32 -0.84
N ARG A 6 -9.16 -19.37 -1.51
CA ARG A 6 -7.88 -18.93 -0.96
C ARG A 6 -7.97 -17.45 -0.57
N THR A 7 -7.51 -17.12 0.62
CA THR A 7 -7.37 -15.74 1.11
C THR A 7 -5.90 -15.30 1.09
N LEU A 8 -5.65 -14.08 0.62
CA LEU A 8 -4.35 -13.40 0.63
C LEU A 8 -4.44 -12.17 1.55
N ALA A 9 -3.65 -12.17 2.61
CA ALA A 9 -3.49 -11.02 3.48
C ALA A 9 -2.21 -10.26 3.12
N ILE A 10 -2.31 -8.95 2.87
CA ILE A 10 -1.18 -8.09 2.49
C ILE A 10 -1.01 -7.00 3.54
N ILE A 11 0.08 -7.05 4.28
CA ILE A 11 0.45 -6.04 5.27
C ILE A 11 1.38 -5.03 4.62
N ASN A 12 0.92 -3.80 4.43
CA ASN A 12 1.68 -2.69 3.85
C ASN A 12 2.25 -1.82 4.99
N SER A 13 3.56 -1.93 5.22
CA SER A 13 4.26 -1.24 6.31
C SER A 13 5.02 0.03 5.87
N LYS A 14 5.22 0.18 4.55
CA LYS A 14 6.00 1.26 3.93
C LYS A 14 5.10 2.12 3.05
N GLY A 15 5.30 3.43 3.06
CA GLY A 15 4.47 4.41 2.33
C GLY A 15 5.18 5.19 1.24
N THR A 16 6.37 4.77 0.79
CA THR A 16 7.00 5.41 -0.37
C THR A 16 6.34 4.94 -1.66
N LEU A 17 6.44 5.74 -2.73
CA LEU A 17 5.82 5.42 -4.01
C LEU A 17 6.26 4.03 -4.51
N ASP A 18 7.54 3.70 -4.37
CA ASP A 18 8.10 2.40 -4.77
C ASP A 18 7.61 1.20 -3.96
N MET A 19 7.12 1.44 -2.74
CA MET A 19 6.65 0.39 -1.85
C MET A 19 5.13 0.26 -1.83
N ALA A 20 4.39 1.26 -2.34
CA ALA A 20 2.94 1.17 -2.48
C ALA A 20 2.52 0.17 -3.56
N TYR A 21 3.14 0.25 -4.75
CA TYR A 21 2.72 -0.55 -5.91
C TYR A 21 2.85 -2.07 -5.73
N PRO A 22 3.89 -2.64 -5.09
CA PRO A 22 3.97 -4.10 -4.91
C PRO A 22 2.73 -4.71 -4.24
N GLY A 23 2.22 -4.07 -3.18
CA GLY A 23 1.02 -4.53 -2.49
C GLY A 23 -0.24 -4.40 -3.35
N LEU A 24 -0.42 -3.26 -4.02
CA LEU A 24 -1.58 -2.98 -4.87
C LEU A 24 -1.62 -3.90 -6.11
N VAL A 25 -0.48 -4.14 -6.73
CA VAL A 25 -0.35 -5.05 -7.89
C VAL A 25 -0.67 -6.49 -7.49
N LEU A 26 -0.19 -6.95 -6.34
CA LEU A 26 -0.49 -8.30 -5.84
C LEU A 26 -1.96 -8.44 -5.44
N ALA A 27 -2.54 -7.42 -4.81
CA ALA A 27 -3.96 -7.38 -4.50
C ALA A 27 -4.81 -7.48 -5.77
N ASN A 28 -4.53 -6.65 -6.77
CA ASN A 28 -5.24 -6.67 -8.04
C ASN A 28 -5.12 -8.03 -8.75
N ALA A 29 -3.91 -8.57 -8.86
CA ALA A 29 -3.68 -9.87 -9.48
C ALA A 29 -4.42 -11.00 -8.73
N ALA A 30 -4.44 -10.97 -7.39
CA ALA A 30 -5.17 -11.94 -6.59
C ALA A 30 -6.69 -11.82 -6.82
N ARG A 31 -7.25 -10.61 -6.84
CA ARG A 31 -8.67 -10.39 -7.16
C ARG A 31 -9.04 -10.92 -8.55
N MET A 32 -8.20 -10.70 -9.56
CA MET A 32 -8.38 -11.26 -10.90
C MET A 32 -8.38 -12.80 -10.93
N MET A 33 -7.72 -13.44 -9.97
CA MET A 33 -7.69 -14.90 -9.80
C MET A 33 -8.85 -15.44 -8.95
N GLY A 34 -9.78 -14.58 -8.50
CA GLY A 34 -10.86 -14.97 -7.59
C GLY A 34 -10.40 -15.23 -6.15
N ILE A 35 -9.19 -14.79 -5.78
CA ILE A 35 -8.64 -14.93 -4.42
C ILE A 35 -9.18 -13.78 -3.57
N GLU A 36 -9.67 -14.07 -2.37
CA GLU A 36 -10.06 -13.04 -1.40
C GLU A 36 -8.85 -12.26 -0.92
N VAL A 37 -8.95 -10.94 -0.84
CA VAL A 37 -7.82 -10.09 -0.46
C VAL A 37 -8.19 -9.22 0.72
N LYS A 38 -7.35 -9.27 1.76
CA LYS A 38 -7.43 -8.38 2.92
C LYS A 38 -6.13 -7.59 3.02
N MET A 39 -6.19 -6.28 2.91
CA MET A 39 -5.03 -5.39 2.98
C MET A 39 -5.01 -4.66 4.32
N PHE A 40 -3.86 -4.66 5.00
CA PHE A 40 -3.67 -3.97 6.26
C PHE A 40 -2.57 -2.93 6.14
N PHE A 41 -2.93 -1.66 6.34
CA PHE A 41 -2.00 -0.54 6.27
C PHE A 41 -1.55 -0.16 7.67
N THR A 42 -0.23 -0.16 7.88
CA THR A 42 0.36 0.08 9.20
C THR A 42 1.64 0.91 9.08
N PHE A 43 2.01 1.61 10.15
CA PHE A 43 3.14 2.53 10.19
C PHE A 43 3.15 3.47 8.97
N TRP A 44 4.25 3.52 8.21
CA TRP A 44 4.38 4.41 7.07
C TRP A 44 3.44 4.04 5.92
N GLY A 45 2.94 2.79 5.87
CA GLY A 45 1.92 2.37 4.91
C GLY A 45 0.61 3.14 5.04
N MET A 46 0.34 3.81 6.17
CA MET A 46 -0.80 4.71 6.33
C MET A 46 -0.79 5.86 5.30
N ASP A 47 0.38 6.26 4.78
CA ASP A 47 0.46 7.31 3.77
C ASP A 47 -0.18 6.88 2.44
N ILE A 48 -0.26 5.58 2.17
CA ILE A 48 -0.91 5.01 0.98
C ILE A 48 -2.41 5.28 1.01
N ILE A 49 -3.05 5.13 2.17
CA ILE A 49 -4.50 5.28 2.37
C ILE A 49 -4.88 6.64 2.96
N ASN A 50 -3.98 7.62 2.96
CA ASN A 50 -4.28 8.97 3.45
C ASN A 50 -4.69 9.87 2.29
N LYS A 51 -5.87 10.49 2.37
CA LYS A 51 -6.44 11.36 1.32
C LYS A 51 -5.52 12.49 0.86
N LYS A 52 -4.66 13.00 1.74
CA LYS A 52 -3.74 14.11 1.43
C LYS A 52 -2.40 13.63 0.86
N LYS A 53 -2.09 12.34 0.95
CA LYS A 53 -0.77 11.80 0.63
C LYS A 53 -0.76 10.76 -0.46
N SER A 54 -1.84 9.98 -0.65
CA SER A 54 -1.94 8.89 -1.63
C SER A 54 -1.47 9.31 -3.04
N ASP A 55 -1.84 10.50 -3.51
CA ASP A 55 -1.44 11.04 -4.83
C ASP A 55 -0.07 11.73 -4.85
N HIS A 56 0.55 11.89 -3.68
CA HIS A 56 1.75 12.68 -3.45
C HIS A 56 2.91 11.88 -2.87
N LEU A 57 2.81 10.55 -2.87
CA LEU A 57 3.89 9.67 -2.45
C LEU A 57 5.15 9.92 -3.28
N LYS A 58 6.28 9.87 -2.59
CA LYS A 58 7.61 10.05 -3.18
C LYS A 58 8.43 8.78 -3.03
N VAL A 59 9.34 8.58 -3.97
CA VAL A 59 10.42 7.59 -3.82
C VAL A 59 11.41 8.14 -2.80
N SER A 60 12.04 7.27 -2.02
CA SER A 60 13.11 7.66 -1.10
C SER A 60 14.44 6.98 -1.46
N PRO A 61 15.28 7.61 -2.31
CA PRO A 61 16.59 7.09 -2.71
C PRO A 61 17.51 6.74 -1.54
N VAL A 62 17.42 7.49 -0.44
CA VAL A 62 18.24 7.27 0.75
C VAL A 62 17.84 5.99 1.50
N SER A 63 16.54 5.66 1.52
CA SER A 63 16.02 4.48 2.22
C SER A 63 15.86 3.26 1.32
N THR A 64 16.22 3.36 0.03
CA THR A 64 16.14 2.27 -0.95
C THR A 64 17.54 1.99 -1.53
N PRO A 65 18.40 1.25 -0.80
CA PRO A 65 19.79 0.98 -1.22
C PRO A 65 19.90 0.20 -2.54
N SER A 66 18.85 -0.52 -2.92
CA SER A 66 18.76 -1.28 -4.17
C SER A 66 18.73 -0.41 -5.42
N MET A 67 18.52 0.91 -5.30
CA MET A 67 18.62 1.83 -6.45
C MET A 67 20.04 1.96 -7.03
N GLY A 68 21.05 1.35 -6.40
CA GLY A 68 22.43 1.36 -6.92
C GLY A 68 23.09 2.75 -6.86
N MET A 69 22.47 3.69 -6.15
CA MET A 69 22.98 5.05 -5.98
C MET A 69 23.78 5.15 -4.68
N PRO A 70 25.01 5.71 -4.69
CA PRO A 70 25.75 5.98 -3.47
C PRO A 70 24.94 6.87 -2.52
N THR A 71 24.91 6.54 -1.22
CA THR A 71 24.11 7.26 -0.21
C THR A 71 24.37 8.76 -0.18
N MET A 72 25.62 9.19 -0.44
CA MET A 72 25.98 10.60 -0.54
C MET A 72 25.21 11.32 -1.64
N VAL A 73 25.04 10.67 -2.80
CA VAL A 73 24.29 11.21 -3.94
C VAL A 73 22.79 11.16 -3.66
N ALA A 74 22.30 10.07 -3.08
CA ALA A 74 20.89 9.90 -2.73
C ALA A 74 20.36 10.99 -1.77
N GLY A 75 21.23 11.53 -0.91
CA GLY A 75 20.90 12.61 0.02
C GLY A 75 20.99 14.03 -0.55
N LEU A 76 21.39 14.20 -1.82
CA LEU A 76 21.49 15.53 -2.41
C LEU A 76 20.10 16.16 -2.65
N PRO A 77 19.96 17.49 -2.41
CA PRO A 77 18.71 18.19 -2.71
C PRO A 77 18.26 17.99 -4.17
N GLY A 78 16.99 17.65 -4.38
CA GLY A 78 16.39 17.44 -5.70
C GLY A 78 16.45 16.00 -6.23
N VAL A 79 17.29 15.12 -5.67
CA VAL A 79 17.39 13.72 -6.14
C VAL A 79 16.11 12.94 -5.87
N THR A 80 15.47 13.15 -4.72
CA THR A 80 14.16 12.57 -4.37
C THR A 80 13.08 12.94 -5.40
N ASP A 81 13.00 14.21 -5.79
CA ASP A 81 11.98 14.69 -6.74
C ASP A 81 12.27 14.19 -8.16
N MET A 82 13.55 14.13 -8.55
CA MET A 82 13.98 13.52 -9.81
C MET A 82 13.62 12.04 -9.87
N ALA A 83 13.97 11.26 -8.85
CA ALA A 83 13.66 9.83 -8.77
C ALA A 83 12.16 9.58 -8.76
N THR A 84 11.39 10.39 -8.03
CA THR A 84 9.93 10.31 -8.00
C THR A 84 9.33 10.60 -9.38
N THR A 85 9.79 11.65 -10.06
CA THR A 85 9.31 12.00 -11.40
C THR A 85 9.63 10.90 -12.41
N MET A 86 10.85 10.33 -12.35
CA MET A 86 11.24 9.23 -13.20
C MET A 86 10.36 8.00 -12.95
N MET A 87 10.11 7.65 -11.69
CA MET A 87 9.25 6.51 -11.35
C MET A 87 7.81 6.71 -11.81
N LYS A 88 7.22 7.89 -11.58
CA LYS A 88 5.86 8.20 -12.06
C LYS A 88 5.75 8.05 -13.58
N ARG A 89 6.75 8.50 -14.34
CA ARG A 89 6.79 8.32 -15.80
C ARG A 89 6.85 6.85 -16.23
N GLU A 90 7.59 6.00 -15.52
CA GLU A 90 7.64 4.57 -15.84
C GLU A 90 6.31 3.87 -15.49
N ILE A 91 5.67 4.25 -14.38
CA ILE A 91 4.32 3.78 -14.00
C ILE A 91 3.30 4.16 -15.09
N GLU A 92 3.30 5.42 -15.53
CA GLU A 92 2.42 5.91 -16.59
C GLU A 92 2.64 5.16 -17.92
N LYS A 93 3.88 4.84 -18.28
CA LYS A 93 4.18 4.05 -19.50
C LYS A 93 3.66 2.62 -19.43
N LEU A 94 3.53 2.07 -18.22
CA LEU A 94 2.97 0.74 -17.98
C LEU A 94 1.45 0.77 -17.85
N ASP A 95 0.81 1.92 -18.10
CA ASP A 95 -0.63 2.14 -17.99
C ASP A 95 -1.18 1.77 -16.61
N MET A 96 -0.36 2.01 -15.58
CA MET A 96 -0.76 1.77 -14.19
C MET A 96 -1.44 3.01 -13.61
N PRO A 97 -2.58 2.85 -12.92
CA PRO A 97 -3.29 3.97 -12.32
C PRO A 97 -2.48 4.58 -11.16
N PRO A 98 -2.70 5.87 -10.85
CA PRO A 98 -2.17 6.48 -9.63
C PRO A 98 -2.68 5.73 -8.39
N VAL A 99 -1.95 5.85 -7.28
CA VAL A 99 -2.17 5.05 -6.06
C VAL A 99 -3.61 5.13 -5.55
N HIS A 100 -4.20 6.33 -5.50
CA HIS A 100 -5.58 6.50 -5.04
C HIS A 100 -6.59 5.78 -5.93
N GLU A 101 -6.53 6.01 -7.24
CA GLU A 101 -7.38 5.30 -8.22
C GLU A 101 -7.13 3.79 -8.19
N PHE A 102 -5.91 3.35 -7.89
CA PHE A 102 -5.60 1.93 -7.74
C PHE A 102 -6.25 1.33 -6.49
N LEU A 103 -6.33 2.07 -5.37
CA LEU A 103 -7.06 1.65 -4.16
C LEU A 103 -8.55 1.52 -4.44
N GLU A 104 -9.14 2.50 -5.13
CA GLU A 104 -10.54 2.47 -5.58
C GLU A 104 -10.79 1.22 -6.46
N MET A 105 -9.95 1.01 -7.47
CA MET A 105 -10.07 -0.13 -8.38
C MET A 105 -10.00 -1.50 -7.68
N ILE A 106 -9.08 -1.70 -6.73
CA ILE A 106 -8.96 -2.98 -6.03
C ILE A 106 -10.10 -3.18 -5.02
N HIS A 107 -10.58 -2.11 -4.39
CA HIS A 107 -11.72 -2.14 -3.47
C HIS A 107 -13.01 -2.47 -4.23
N ASP A 108 -13.26 -1.83 -5.37
CA ASP A 108 -14.34 -2.15 -6.29
C ASP A 108 -14.28 -3.60 -6.81
N ALA A 109 -13.07 -4.13 -6.98
CA ALA A 109 -12.86 -5.54 -7.31
C ALA A 109 -13.13 -6.48 -6.13
N GLY A 110 -13.42 -5.98 -4.93
CA GLY A 110 -13.77 -6.73 -3.72
C GLY A 110 -12.59 -7.05 -2.80
N ALA A 111 -11.49 -6.27 -2.85
CA ALA A 111 -10.48 -6.31 -1.80
C ALA A 111 -10.97 -5.50 -0.58
N GLU A 112 -10.73 -6.01 0.62
CA GLU A 112 -11.04 -5.30 1.86
C GLU A 112 -9.78 -4.58 2.38
N LEU A 113 -9.89 -3.31 2.73
CA LEU A 113 -8.80 -2.43 3.13
C LEU A 113 -8.99 -1.98 4.58
N TYR A 114 -7.99 -2.27 5.42
CA TYR A 114 -8.03 -1.99 6.85
C TYR A 114 -6.89 -1.09 7.30
N ALA A 115 -7.21 -0.15 8.17
CA ALA A 115 -6.24 0.74 8.80
C ALA A 115 -5.83 0.22 10.18
N CYS A 116 -4.53 0.24 10.48
CA CYS A 116 -4.04 -0.17 11.79
C CYS A 116 -4.39 0.85 12.88
N LYS A 117 -5.18 0.45 13.87
CA LYS A 117 -5.59 1.29 15.00
C LYS A 117 -4.42 1.98 15.72
N MET A 118 -3.36 1.24 16.01
CA MET A 118 -2.17 1.79 16.65
C MET A 118 -1.52 2.89 15.79
N SER A 119 -1.48 2.70 14.47
CA SER A 119 -0.88 3.68 13.56
C SER A 119 -1.73 4.94 13.43
N VAL A 120 -3.06 4.77 13.35
CA VAL A 120 -4.03 5.87 13.41
C VAL A 120 -3.81 6.71 14.67
N ASP A 121 -3.72 6.06 15.84
CA ASP A 121 -3.52 6.76 17.12
C ASP A 121 -2.16 7.47 17.21
N MET A 122 -1.08 6.78 16.82
CA MET A 122 0.28 7.32 16.86
C MET A 122 0.44 8.54 15.94
N MET A 123 -0.20 8.50 14.77
CA MET A 123 -0.13 9.57 13.76
C MET A 123 -1.20 10.64 13.95
N LYS A 124 -2.11 10.47 14.93
CA LYS A 124 -3.23 11.36 15.23
C LYS A 124 -4.16 11.55 14.02
N LEU A 125 -4.43 10.44 13.32
CA LEU A 125 -5.35 10.40 12.19
C LEU A 125 -6.76 10.09 12.66
N THR A 126 -7.73 10.41 11.82
CA THR A 126 -9.14 10.02 11.96
C THR A 126 -9.62 9.33 10.69
N GLU A 127 -10.78 8.66 10.72
CA GLU A 127 -11.41 8.09 9.51
C GLU A 127 -11.54 9.12 8.39
N ALA A 128 -11.83 10.38 8.72
CA ALA A 128 -11.95 11.47 7.75
C ALA A 128 -10.64 11.81 7.01
N ASP A 129 -9.48 11.42 7.56
CA ASP A 129 -8.17 11.59 6.91
C ASP A 129 -7.84 10.44 5.94
N LEU A 130 -8.56 9.32 6.03
CA LEU A 130 -8.36 8.11 5.23
C LEU A 130 -9.22 8.15 3.97
N VAL A 131 -8.77 7.45 2.92
CA VAL A 131 -9.54 7.26 1.68
C VAL A 131 -10.84 6.52 1.97
N ASP A 132 -11.87 6.74 1.15
CA ASP A 132 -13.23 6.24 1.43
C ASP A 132 -13.32 4.71 1.34
N GLU A 133 -12.35 4.08 0.67
CA GLU A 133 -12.20 2.64 0.49
C GLU A 133 -11.69 1.91 1.73
N VAL A 134 -11.32 2.61 2.81
CA VAL A 134 -10.95 1.95 4.07
C VAL A 134 -12.22 1.45 4.76
N ASP A 135 -12.38 0.13 4.83
CA ASP A 135 -13.56 -0.52 5.41
C ASP A 135 -13.61 -0.34 6.93
N GLU A 136 -12.48 -0.51 7.63
CA GLU A 136 -12.44 -0.41 9.09
C GLU A 136 -11.04 -0.09 9.66
N ILE A 137 -11.02 0.52 10.84
CA ILE A 137 -9.82 0.69 11.65
C ILE A 137 -9.73 -0.44 12.69
N VAL A 138 -8.83 -1.39 12.46
CA VAL A 138 -8.74 -2.64 13.26
C VAL A 138 -7.44 -2.76 14.05
N GLY A 139 -7.50 -3.55 15.11
CA GLY A 139 -6.33 -3.94 15.90
C GLY A 139 -5.50 -5.03 15.23
N ALA A 140 -4.26 -5.24 15.71
CA ALA A 140 -3.41 -6.32 15.19
C ALA A 140 -3.97 -7.73 15.49
N MET A 141 -4.59 -7.91 16.65
CA MET A 141 -5.22 -9.20 17.02
C MET A 141 -6.41 -9.51 16.12
N GLU A 142 -7.31 -8.54 15.97
CA GLU A 142 -8.47 -8.62 15.09
C GLU A 142 -8.09 -8.90 13.63
N PHE A 143 -7.09 -8.21 13.08
CA PHE A 143 -6.62 -8.50 11.72
C PHE A 143 -6.09 -9.94 11.57
N LEU A 144 -5.38 -10.47 12.58
CA LEU A 144 -4.90 -11.86 12.57
C LEU A 144 -6.05 -12.87 12.67
N GLU A 145 -7.09 -12.58 13.44
CA GLU A 145 -8.31 -13.42 13.51
C GLU A 145 -9.06 -13.42 12.18
N MET A 146 -9.22 -12.26 11.54
CA MET A 146 -9.87 -12.12 10.24
C MET A 146 -9.09 -12.75 9.08
N THR A 147 -7.80 -13.02 9.28
CA THR A 147 -6.91 -13.61 8.27
C THR A 147 -6.43 -15.00 8.69
N GLU A 148 -7.14 -15.67 9.59
CA GLU A 148 -6.84 -17.05 9.96
C GLU A 148 -6.86 -17.96 8.70
N GLY A 149 -5.80 -18.74 8.50
CA GLY A 149 -5.64 -19.60 7.33
C GLY A 149 -5.23 -18.88 6.03
N ALA A 150 -5.15 -17.54 6.01
CA ALA A 150 -4.70 -16.80 4.85
C ALA A 150 -3.20 -16.95 4.60
N GLN A 151 -2.79 -16.85 3.33
CA GLN A 151 -1.39 -16.57 3.03
C GLN A 151 -1.09 -15.12 3.37
N ILE A 152 -0.10 -14.87 4.24
CA ILE A 152 0.27 -13.52 4.66
C ILE A 152 1.55 -13.06 3.96
N LEU A 153 1.50 -11.87 3.35
CA LEU A 153 2.66 -11.16 2.82
C LEU A 153 2.87 -9.87 3.60
N PHE A 154 4.11 -9.58 3.98
CA PHE A 154 4.49 -8.35 4.66
C PHE A 154 5.43 -7.54 3.76
N ILE A 155 5.01 -6.32 3.42
CA ILE A 155 5.64 -5.45 2.41
C ILE A 155 6.18 -4.18 3.07
#